data_AF-A0A087BKE6-F1
#
_entry.id   AF-A0A087BKE6-F1
#
_cell.length_a   1.000
_cell.length_b   1.000
_cell.length_c   1.000
_cell.angle_alpha   90.00
_cell.angle_beta   90.00
_cell.angle_gamma   90.00
#
_symmetry.space_group_name_H-M   'P 1'
#
loop_
_entity.id
_entity.type
_entity.pdbx_description
1 polymer ?
#
loop_
_entity_poly.entity_id
_entity_poly.type
_entity_poly.pdbx_seq_one_letter_code
_entity_poly.pdbx_strand_id
1 'polypeptide(L)'
;MPQLRDSSTRAMHERTGMRDGFERIFGIETEYGVSVTGADKAVDAGQVAMTMFQPVVSRARSTNTYLDNGSRLYLDVGSHPEYATAEAADPMDALEQDLAGEHIMRRLALDAQHRLRAGHGDHATIHVFKNNVDSAGHAFGCHENYLVRRFVNLELIEEQLLPFLITRQLYTGAGRFAESGFQITQRADFLDEAVSSATTRARPMINTRDEAHADPESYRRLHVIIGDSNRSQWATWLKLATTHLVLCVIEDAVRRGVPSGFEGLALADPTEANRTVSRFLDDPEAGLAVKGADGEANGRTLTAMRIQRRYFDVVEAFVHEHGDAIAAGLPRTSPEAILDAWRWALDALERGDMAALAQRVDWAVKYRLAEAVRRRKPQVSRTALERLELEYHDVANGRLYGSLVAHGQLRRIADRDAGDKAVDTPPQGTRAALRGRFVRVAREANAQFSCDWTTCTLASPVRREAVLLDPFDAHSTAEFTALMDALRGEAGGVR
;
A
#
# COMPACT_ATOMS: atom_id res chain seq x y z
N MET A 1 -11.29 -5.69 -38.73
CA MET A 1 -11.86 -4.46 -39.31
C MET A 1 -11.06 -3.28 -38.77
N PRO A 2 -10.57 -2.35 -39.61
CA PRO A 2 -9.90 -1.15 -39.13
C PRO A 2 -10.93 -0.09 -38.70
N GLN A 3 -10.65 0.51 -37.54
CA GLN A 3 -10.99 1.85 -37.07
C GLN A 3 -12.44 2.37 -37.17
N LEU A 4 -13.05 2.53 -35.99
CA LEU A 4 -13.54 3.84 -35.56
C LEU A 4 -12.78 4.20 -34.27
N ARG A 5 -11.56 4.72 -34.42
CA ARG A 5 -10.90 5.44 -33.33
C ARG A 5 -11.58 6.80 -33.26
N ASP A 6 -12.32 6.99 -32.18
CA ASP A 6 -13.12 8.18 -31.94
C ASP A 6 -12.19 9.41 -31.86
N SER A 7 -12.57 10.48 -32.55
CA SER A 7 -11.84 11.75 -32.58
C SER A 7 -11.66 12.38 -31.19
N SER A 8 -12.47 11.95 -30.22
CA SER A 8 -12.39 12.32 -28.80
C SER A 8 -11.11 11.82 -28.13
N THR A 9 -10.65 10.60 -28.44
CA THR A 9 -9.48 9.98 -27.80
C THR A 9 -8.17 10.64 -28.25
N ARG A 10 -8.12 11.10 -29.51
CA ARG A 10 -6.95 11.78 -30.07
C ARG A 10 -6.79 13.21 -29.53
N ALA A 11 -7.89 13.91 -29.28
CA ALA A 11 -7.87 15.24 -28.64
C ALA A 11 -7.61 15.18 -27.13
N MET A 12 -7.92 14.06 -26.46
CA MET A 12 -7.48 13.81 -25.07
C MET A 12 -5.98 13.51 -25.01
N HIS A 13 -5.43 12.79 -25.99
CA HIS A 13 -4.01 12.44 -26.05
C HIS A 13 -3.07 13.66 -26.13
N GLU A 14 -3.48 14.75 -26.80
CA GLU A 14 -2.73 16.02 -26.81
C GLU A 14 -2.77 16.76 -25.46
N ARG A 15 -3.72 16.44 -24.56
CA ARG A 15 -3.87 17.08 -23.24
C ARG A 15 -3.29 16.27 -22.08
N THR A 16 -3.16 14.95 -22.22
CA THR A 16 -2.70 14.02 -21.17
C THR A 16 -1.22 13.67 -21.28
N GLY A 17 -0.47 14.38 -22.13
CA GLY A 17 0.92 14.06 -22.47
C GLY A 17 1.75 13.61 -21.27
N MET A 18 2.51 12.53 -21.47
CA MET A 18 3.43 11.99 -20.46
C MET A 18 4.24 13.13 -19.83
N ARG A 19 4.13 13.29 -18.51
CA ARG A 19 4.85 14.38 -17.84
C ARG A 19 6.32 14.01 -17.68
N ASP A 20 7.20 14.94 -18.01
CA ASP A 20 8.66 14.70 -18.00
C ASP A 20 9.30 14.85 -16.62
N GLY A 21 8.58 15.37 -15.63
CA GLY A 21 9.06 15.52 -14.26
C GLY A 21 9.06 14.21 -13.45
N PHE A 22 9.37 14.36 -12.16
CA PHE A 22 9.47 13.25 -11.20
C PHE A 22 8.20 13.00 -10.40
N GLU A 23 7.09 13.69 -10.70
CA GLU A 23 5.80 13.44 -10.07
C GLU A 23 5.29 12.02 -10.32
N ARG A 24 4.66 11.48 -9.27
CA ARG A 24 4.18 10.10 -9.24
C ARG A 24 2.86 10.00 -8.50
N ILE A 25 1.99 9.11 -8.96
CA ILE A 25 0.80 8.71 -8.23
C ILE A 25 1.09 7.45 -7.43
N PHE A 26 0.68 7.48 -6.17
CA PHE A 26 0.79 6.43 -5.18
C PHE A 26 -0.59 5.89 -4.80
N GLY A 27 -0.66 4.61 -4.49
CA GLY A 27 -1.83 4.00 -3.86
C GLY A 27 -1.45 2.76 -3.04
N ILE A 28 -2.28 2.42 -2.06
CA ILE A 28 -2.13 1.21 -1.25
C ILE A 28 -3.46 0.45 -1.28
N GLU A 29 -3.39 -0.85 -1.53
CA GLU A 29 -4.49 -1.80 -1.36
C GLU A 29 -4.19 -2.62 -0.10
N THR A 30 -5.08 -2.62 0.88
CA THR A 30 -4.91 -3.38 2.12
C THR A 30 -6.09 -4.32 2.32
N GLU A 31 -5.82 -5.62 2.28
CA GLU A 31 -6.73 -6.66 2.75
C GLU A 31 -6.60 -6.82 4.26
N TYR A 32 -7.74 -6.96 4.94
CA TYR A 32 -7.79 -7.12 6.39
C TYR A 32 -8.27 -8.52 6.78
N GLY A 33 -7.53 -9.17 7.67
CA GLY A 33 -7.97 -10.41 8.31
C GLY A 33 -9.07 -10.12 9.33
N VAL A 34 -10.06 -11.01 9.47
CA VAL A 34 -11.15 -10.85 10.46
C VAL A 34 -11.30 -12.10 11.32
N SER A 35 -11.60 -11.91 12.60
CA SER A 35 -11.93 -13.02 13.51
C SER A 35 -12.88 -12.59 14.63
N VAL A 36 -13.46 -13.57 15.33
CA VAL A 36 -14.31 -13.32 16.51
C VAL A 36 -13.80 -14.12 17.69
N THR A 37 -13.76 -13.48 18.85
CA THR A 37 -13.53 -14.14 20.15
C THR A 37 -14.69 -13.86 21.10
N GLY A 38 -14.84 -14.69 22.15
CA GLY A 38 -15.83 -14.47 23.21
C GLY A 38 -17.29 -14.66 22.80
N ALA A 39 -17.56 -15.20 21.61
CA ALA A 39 -18.91 -15.53 21.16
C ALA A 39 -19.38 -16.89 21.70
N ASP A 40 -20.67 -17.02 21.97
CA ASP A 40 -21.31 -18.26 22.46
C ASP A 40 -21.28 -19.40 21.42
N LYS A 41 -21.10 -19.04 20.15
CA LYS A 41 -21.04 -19.96 19.01
C LYS A 41 -19.94 -19.51 18.06
N ALA A 42 -19.36 -20.46 17.32
CA ALA A 42 -18.41 -20.15 16.26
C ALA A 42 -19.07 -19.22 15.23
N VAL A 43 -18.33 -18.18 14.83
CA VAL A 43 -18.75 -17.23 13.80
C VAL A 43 -17.73 -17.31 12.67
N ASP A 44 -18.22 -17.55 11.46
CA ASP A 44 -17.37 -17.65 10.27
C ASP A 44 -16.85 -16.27 9.85
N ALA A 45 -15.62 -16.21 9.32
CA ALA A 45 -14.99 -14.97 8.87
C ALA A 45 -15.79 -14.27 7.76
N GLY A 46 -16.38 -15.03 6.82
CA GLY A 46 -17.24 -14.48 5.79
C GLY A 46 -18.53 -13.88 6.35
N GLN A 47 -19.12 -14.50 7.39
CA GLN A 47 -20.27 -13.93 8.10
C GLN A 47 -19.91 -12.60 8.77
N VAL A 48 -18.73 -12.51 9.38
CA VAL A 48 -18.24 -11.27 10.01
C VAL A 48 -18.05 -10.18 8.97
N ALA A 49 -17.36 -10.48 7.87
CA ALA A 49 -17.10 -9.54 6.78
C ALA A 49 -18.41 -9.03 6.17
N MET A 50 -19.38 -9.91 5.91
CA MET A 50 -20.71 -9.50 5.45
C MET A 50 -21.45 -8.64 6.46
N THR A 51 -21.33 -8.95 7.76
CA THR A 51 -21.94 -8.14 8.83
C THR A 51 -21.31 -6.75 8.90
N MET A 52 -20.00 -6.63 8.72
CA MET A 52 -19.27 -5.36 8.59
C MET A 52 -19.76 -4.57 7.38
N PHE A 53 -19.97 -5.22 6.24
CA PHE A 53 -20.37 -4.57 4.98
C PHE A 53 -21.88 -4.34 4.84
N GLN A 54 -22.71 -4.84 5.75
CA GLN A 54 -24.17 -4.68 5.68
C GLN A 54 -24.61 -3.19 5.54
N PRO A 55 -24.02 -2.20 6.23
CA PRO A 55 -24.31 -0.78 6.00
C PRO A 55 -23.87 -0.27 4.62
N VAL A 56 -22.81 -0.85 4.05
CA VAL A 56 -22.31 -0.51 2.72
C VAL A 56 -23.26 -1.06 1.66
N VAL A 57 -23.63 -2.34 1.77
CA VAL A 57 -24.56 -3.02 0.86
C VAL A 57 -25.95 -2.39 0.91
N SER A 58 -26.44 -2.01 2.10
CA SER A 58 -27.77 -1.37 2.20
C SER A 58 -27.83 -0.01 1.52
N ARG A 59 -26.71 0.72 1.46
CA ARG A 59 -26.61 2.04 0.82
C ARG A 59 -26.26 1.96 -0.66
N ALA A 60 -25.23 1.19 -1.01
CA ALA A 60 -24.66 1.12 -2.36
C ALA A 60 -25.22 -0.04 -3.20
N ARG A 61 -26.00 -0.96 -2.62
CA ARG A 61 -26.50 -2.20 -3.24
C ARG A 61 -25.39 -3.08 -3.83
N SER A 62 -24.17 -2.93 -3.33
CA SER A 62 -22.96 -3.62 -3.79
C SER A 62 -22.02 -3.80 -2.61
N THR A 63 -21.26 -4.89 -2.61
CA THR A 63 -20.12 -5.12 -1.70
C THR A 63 -18.86 -4.41 -2.18
N ASN A 64 -18.92 -3.67 -3.29
CA ASN A 64 -17.83 -2.89 -3.88
C ASN A 64 -18.32 -1.48 -4.16
N THR A 65 -17.72 -0.49 -3.52
CA THR A 65 -18.13 0.91 -3.64
C THR A 65 -16.94 1.86 -3.56
N TYR A 66 -17.12 3.05 -4.13
CA TYR A 66 -16.22 4.19 -3.93
C TYR A 66 -16.76 5.10 -2.85
N LEU A 67 -15.86 5.64 -2.05
CA LEU A 67 -16.14 6.53 -0.93
C LEU A 67 -15.93 7.99 -1.32
N ASP A 68 -16.40 8.90 -0.48
CA ASP A 68 -16.31 10.34 -0.68
C ASP A 68 -14.92 10.93 -0.39
N ASN A 69 -14.03 10.17 0.27
CA ASN A 69 -12.59 10.43 0.23
C ASN A 69 -11.91 9.90 -1.04
N GLY A 70 -12.67 9.38 -2.01
CA GLY A 70 -12.16 8.88 -3.28
C GLY A 70 -11.66 7.44 -3.22
N SER A 71 -11.47 6.86 -2.03
CA SER A 71 -11.00 5.48 -1.88
C SER A 71 -12.04 4.46 -2.31
N ARG A 72 -11.61 3.22 -2.55
CA ARG A 72 -12.48 2.08 -2.86
C ARG A 72 -12.53 1.13 -1.65
N LEU A 73 -13.74 0.69 -1.31
CA LEU A 73 -14.00 -0.25 -0.23
C LEU A 73 -14.76 -1.44 -0.80
N TYR A 74 -14.23 -2.65 -0.63
CA TYR A 74 -14.86 -3.84 -1.15
C TYR A 74 -14.60 -5.12 -0.37
N LEU A 75 -15.38 -6.17 -0.64
CA LEU A 75 -15.06 -7.54 -0.23
C LEU A 75 -14.38 -8.26 -1.39
N ASP A 76 -13.13 -8.68 -1.19
CA ASP A 76 -12.36 -9.40 -2.20
C ASP A 76 -12.61 -10.92 -2.15
N VAL A 77 -11.96 -11.68 -3.04
CA VAL A 77 -11.98 -13.13 -3.08
C VAL A 77 -11.63 -13.71 -1.70
N GLY A 78 -12.43 -14.66 -1.21
CA GLY A 78 -12.28 -15.19 0.15
C GLY A 78 -12.99 -14.37 1.23
N SER A 79 -13.73 -13.32 0.85
CA SER A 79 -14.50 -12.43 1.74
C SER A 79 -13.63 -11.57 2.66
N HIS A 80 -12.38 -11.28 2.29
CA HIS A 80 -11.57 -10.30 3.02
C HIS A 80 -12.08 -8.88 2.76
N PRO A 81 -12.34 -8.09 3.82
CA PRO A 81 -12.48 -6.64 3.70
C PRO A 81 -11.23 -6.03 3.11
N GLU A 82 -11.37 -5.30 2.00
CA GLU A 82 -10.28 -4.60 1.36
C GLU A 82 -10.57 -3.10 1.23
N TYR A 83 -9.54 -2.31 1.54
CA TYR A 83 -9.53 -0.87 1.33
C TYR A 83 -8.40 -0.50 0.37
N ALA A 84 -8.74 0.11 -0.76
CA ALA A 84 -7.78 0.70 -1.68
C ALA A 84 -7.83 2.22 -1.56
N THR A 85 -6.70 2.84 -1.23
CA THR A 85 -6.60 4.28 -1.04
C THR A 85 -6.97 5.05 -2.30
N ALA A 86 -7.49 6.26 -2.13
CA ALA A 86 -7.49 7.26 -3.18
C ALA A 86 -6.07 7.50 -3.72
N GLU A 87 -5.97 7.90 -4.99
CA GLU A 87 -4.71 8.28 -5.62
C GLU A 87 -4.11 9.50 -4.94
N ALA A 88 -2.87 9.37 -4.48
CA ALA A 88 -2.10 10.42 -3.84
C ALA A 88 -0.90 10.83 -4.71
N ALA A 89 -0.53 12.10 -4.71
CA ALA A 89 0.65 12.62 -5.40
C ALA A 89 1.91 12.69 -4.49
N ASP A 90 1.75 12.40 -3.20
CA ASP A 90 2.80 12.45 -2.20
C ASP A 90 2.71 11.23 -1.27
N PRO A 91 3.83 10.62 -0.84
CA PRO A 91 3.81 9.48 0.09
C PRO A 91 3.19 9.80 1.46
N MET A 92 3.21 11.06 1.92
CA MET A 92 2.51 11.47 3.14
C MET A 92 0.99 11.44 2.96
N ASP A 93 0.48 11.91 1.81
CA ASP A 93 -0.95 11.84 1.52
C ASP A 93 -1.42 10.37 1.41
N ALA A 94 -0.60 9.52 0.79
CA ALA A 94 -0.87 8.08 0.71
C ALA A 94 -0.93 7.41 2.09
N LEU A 95 -0.01 7.76 3.00
CA LEU A 95 -0.04 7.33 4.40
C LEU A 95 -1.32 7.79 5.11
N GLU A 96 -1.73 9.03 4.91
CA GLU A 96 -2.93 9.57 5.56
C GLU A 96 -4.21 8.87 5.07
N GLN A 97 -4.30 8.55 3.77
CA GLN A 97 -5.38 7.73 3.22
C GLN A 97 -5.35 6.28 3.75
N ASP A 98 -4.17 5.68 3.91
CA ASP A 98 -4.02 4.36 4.52
C ASP A 98 -4.51 4.35 5.99
N LEU A 99 -4.20 5.40 6.76
CA LEU A 99 -4.73 5.60 8.11
C LEU A 99 -6.26 5.77 8.12
N ALA A 100 -6.82 6.49 7.14
CA ALA A 100 -8.26 6.60 6.98
C ALA A 100 -8.92 5.23 6.74
N GLY A 101 -8.27 4.35 5.96
CA GLY A 101 -8.69 2.97 5.77
C GLY A 101 -8.82 2.19 7.08
N GLU A 102 -7.82 2.30 7.96
CA GLU A 102 -7.88 1.68 9.30
C GLU A 102 -9.06 2.20 10.13
N HIS A 103 -9.30 3.52 10.10
CA HIS A 103 -10.39 4.14 10.84
C HIS A 103 -11.76 3.70 10.32
N ILE A 104 -11.92 3.59 8.99
CA ILE A 104 -13.15 3.09 8.34
C ILE A 104 -13.38 1.63 8.73
N MET A 105 -12.37 0.76 8.60
CA MET A 105 -12.47 -0.66 8.95
C MET A 105 -12.80 -0.85 10.44
N ARG A 106 -12.16 -0.07 11.32
CA ARG A 106 -12.47 -0.04 12.75
C ARG A 106 -13.93 0.32 13.02
N ARG A 107 -14.46 1.37 12.38
CA ARG A 107 -15.87 1.78 12.56
C ARG A 107 -16.82 0.68 12.12
N LEU A 108 -16.60 0.08 10.94
CA LEU A 108 -17.41 -1.03 10.43
C LEU A 108 -17.41 -2.24 11.36
N ALA A 109 -16.24 -2.58 11.92
CA ALA A 109 -16.10 -3.69 12.85
C ALA A 109 -16.80 -3.45 14.19
N LEU A 110 -16.68 -2.25 14.77
CA LEU A 110 -17.34 -1.92 16.03
C LEU A 110 -18.88 -1.90 15.88
N ASP A 111 -19.37 -1.38 14.76
CA ASP A 111 -20.80 -1.40 14.44
C ASP A 111 -21.31 -2.84 14.23
N ALA A 112 -20.54 -3.66 13.51
CA ALA A 112 -20.85 -5.07 13.32
C ALA A 112 -20.84 -5.84 14.65
N GLN A 113 -19.88 -5.54 15.53
CA GLN A 113 -19.75 -6.19 16.83
C GLN A 113 -20.98 -5.91 17.69
N HIS A 114 -21.45 -4.66 17.71
CA HIS A 114 -22.67 -4.29 18.43
C HIS A 114 -23.88 -5.12 17.92
N ARG A 115 -24.04 -5.28 16.60
CA ARG A 115 -25.10 -6.11 16.02
C ARG A 115 -24.92 -7.60 16.34
N LEU A 116 -23.68 -8.10 16.29
CA LEU A 116 -23.37 -9.51 16.47
C LEU A 116 -23.70 -9.99 17.89
N ARG A 117 -23.43 -9.18 18.91
CA ARG A 117 -23.69 -9.49 20.32
C ARG A 117 -25.14 -9.84 20.62
N ALA A 118 -26.09 -9.21 19.93
CA ALA A 118 -27.51 -9.51 20.09
C ALA A 118 -27.88 -10.98 19.80
N GLY A 119 -27.08 -11.71 19.01
CA GLY A 119 -27.33 -13.12 18.67
C GLY A 119 -26.22 -14.10 19.04
N HIS A 120 -25.05 -13.61 19.48
CA HIS A 120 -23.84 -14.43 19.70
C HIS A 120 -23.17 -14.18 21.05
N GLY A 121 -23.86 -13.51 21.98
CA GLY A 121 -23.40 -13.27 23.35
C GLY A 121 -22.73 -11.91 23.54
N ASP A 122 -22.91 -11.32 24.72
CA ASP A 122 -22.45 -9.96 25.05
C ASP A 122 -20.93 -9.78 25.01
N HIS A 123 -20.19 -10.88 25.10
CA HIS A 123 -18.73 -10.91 25.06
C HIS A 123 -18.15 -11.09 23.65
N ALA A 124 -18.99 -11.28 22.62
CA ALA A 124 -18.55 -11.39 21.24
C ALA A 124 -17.75 -10.13 20.84
N THR A 125 -16.52 -10.36 20.38
CA THR A 125 -15.55 -9.31 20.04
C THR A 125 -15.00 -9.58 18.65
N ILE A 126 -15.15 -8.61 17.74
CA ILE A 126 -14.66 -8.68 16.37
C ILE A 126 -13.24 -8.09 16.33
N HIS A 127 -12.30 -8.83 15.76
CA HIS A 127 -10.95 -8.37 15.51
C HIS A 127 -10.76 -8.12 14.01
N VAL A 128 -10.01 -7.08 13.68
CA VAL A 128 -9.67 -6.74 12.29
C VAL A 128 -8.18 -6.49 12.21
N PHE A 129 -7.45 -7.35 11.51
CA PHE A 129 -6.01 -7.37 11.49
C PHE A 129 -5.47 -6.75 10.21
N LYS A 130 -4.63 -5.72 10.36
CA LYS A 130 -3.80 -5.18 9.28
C LYS A 130 -2.45 -5.90 9.28
N ASN A 131 -2.47 -7.16 8.85
CA ASN A 131 -1.29 -8.02 8.71
C ASN A 131 -1.36 -8.75 7.35
N ASN A 132 -0.58 -9.82 7.16
CA ASN A 132 -0.57 -10.56 5.89
C ASN A 132 -0.80 -12.06 6.03
N VAL A 133 -0.94 -12.59 7.25
CA VAL A 133 -0.99 -14.04 7.50
C VAL A 133 -1.95 -14.36 8.64
N ASP A 134 -2.82 -15.35 8.47
CA ASP A 134 -3.67 -15.85 9.57
C ASP A 134 -3.04 -17.05 10.30
N SER A 135 -3.68 -17.49 11.38
CA SER A 135 -3.25 -18.67 12.14
C SER A 135 -3.44 -20.00 11.41
N ALA A 136 -4.20 -20.01 10.30
CA ALA A 136 -4.41 -21.19 9.46
C ALA A 136 -3.37 -21.30 8.33
N GLY A 137 -2.50 -20.29 8.18
CA GLY A 137 -1.47 -20.24 7.14
C GLY A 137 -1.96 -19.66 5.80
N HIS A 138 -3.15 -19.06 5.76
CA HIS A 138 -3.54 -18.25 4.61
C HIS A 138 -2.80 -16.92 4.65
N ALA A 139 -2.47 -16.39 3.47
CA ALA A 139 -1.86 -15.08 3.32
C ALA A 139 -2.75 -14.16 2.49
N PHE A 140 -2.77 -12.88 2.86
CA PHE A 140 -3.56 -11.81 2.25
C PHE A 140 -2.70 -10.56 2.02
N GLY A 141 -3.12 -9.76 1.04
CA GLY A 141 -2.29 -8.74 0.40
C GLY A 141 -2.23 -7.38 1.11
N CYS A 142 -1.04 -6.80 1.17
CA CYS A 142 -0.85 -5.35 1.06
C CYS A 142 -0.17 -5.11 -0.29
N HIS A 143 -0.79 -4.32 -1.16
CA HIS A 143 -0.22 -3.99 -2.45
C HIS A 143 0.09 -2.50 -2.54
N GLU A 144 1.27 -2.17 -3.06
CA GLU A 144 1.65 -0.80 -3.36
C GLU A 144 1.48 -0.57 -4.86
N ASN A 145 0.96 0.60 -5.20
CA ASN A 145 0.70 1.01 -6.57
C ASN A 145 1.50 2.26 -6.88
N TYR A 146 2.30 2.19 -7.94
CA TYR A 146 3.10 3.30 -8.42
C TYR A 146 2.78 3.54 -9.89
N LEU A 147 2.40 4.76 -10.24
CA LEU A 147 2.30 5.15 -11.65
C LEU A 147 3.73 5.29 -12.20
N VAL A 148 4.08 4.48 -13.20
CA VAL A 148 5.40 4.51 -13.85
C VAL A 148 5.26 4.90 -15.31
N ARG A 149 6.30 5.50 -15.88
CA ARG A 149 6.29 5.90 -17.29
C ARG A 149 6.35 4.66 -18.20
N ARG A 150 5.58 4.68 -19.31
CA ARG A 150 5.42 3.52 -20.21
C ARG A 150 6.73 3.04 -20.84
N PHE A 151 7.69 3.95 -21.03
CA PHE A 151 8.99 3.65 -21.64
C PHE A 151 9.89 2.77 -20.74
N VAL A 152 9.59 2.64 -19.45
CA VAL A 152 10.32 1.72 -18.57
C VAL A 152 9.87 0.29 -18.84
N ASN A 153 10.81 -0.53 -19.33
CA ASN A 153 10.54 -1.93 -19.62
C ASN A 153 10.42 -2.75 -18.33
N LEU A 154 9.55 -3.77 -18.36
CA LEU A 154 9.31 -4.63 -17.19
C LEU A 154 10.55 -5.42 -16.75
N GLU A 155 11.43 -5.77 -17.69
CA GLU A 155 12.72 -6.42 -17.40
C GLU A 155 13.60 -5.56 -16.49
N LEU A 156 13.64 -4.24 -16.70
CA LEU A 156 14.39 -3.32 -15.82
C LEU A 156 13.78 -3.25 -14.43
N ILE A 157 12.46 -3.33 -14.32
CA ILE A 157 11.79 -3.39 -13.01
C ILE A 157 12.22 -4.68 -12.28
N GLU A 158 12.25 -5.81 -12.96
CA GLU A 158 12.72 -7.06 -12.36
C GLU A 158 14.19 -6.99 -11.95
N GLU A 159 15.08 -6.50 -12.82
CA GLU A 159 16.52 -6.53 -12.58
C GLU A 159 17.01 -5.45 -11.61
N GLN A 160 16.37 -4.27 -11.62
CA GLN A 160 16.84 -3.08 -10.89
C GLN A 160 15.93 -2.63 -9.76
N LEU A 161 14.64 -3.02 -9.74
CA LEU A 161 13.76 -2.67 -8.62
C LEU A 161 13.59 -3.83 -7.65
N LEU A 162 13.43 -5.06 -8.14
CA LEU A 162 13.16 -6.21 -7.28
C LEU A 162 14.24 -6.45 -6.20
N PRO A 163 15.56 -6.33 -6.47
CA PRO A 163 16.58 -6.48 -5.43
C PRO A 163 16.43 -5.45 -4.30
N PHE A 164 16.05 -4.22 -4.65
CA PHE A 164 15.73 -3.19 -3.67
C PHE A 164 14.47 -3.54 -2.87
N LEU A 165 13.39 -4.00 -3.54
CA LEU A 165 12.13 -4.33 -2.87
C LEU A 165 12.25 -5.52 -1.90
N ILE A 166 13.10 -6.50 -2.23
CA ILE A 166 13.44 -7.61 -1.35
C ILE A 166 14.23 -7.10 -0.14
N THR A 167 15.29 -6.32 -0.37
CA THR A 167 16.20 -5.92 0.72
C THR A 167 15.68 -4.74 1.56
N ARG A 168 14.69 -3.96 1.11
CA ARG A 168 14.08 -2.90 1.93
C ARG A 168 13.27 -3.44 3.11
N GLN A 169 12.92 -4.74 3.09
CA GLN A 169 12.27 -5.44 4.21
C GLN A 169 13.06 -5.30 5.52
N LEU A 170 14.37 -5.04 5.45
CA LEU A 170 15.22 -4.73 6.60
C LEU A 170 14.64 -3.59 7.48
N TYR A 171 13.99 -2.59 6.88
CA TYR A 171 13.37 -1.47 7.60
C TYR A 171 11.86 -1.31 7.35
N THR A 172 11.28 -2.06 6.42
CA THR A 172 9.83 -2.04 6.13
C THR A 172 9.08 -3.29 6.57
N GLY A 173 9.78 -4.35 7.00
CA GLY A 173 9.16 -5.60 7.41
C GLY A 173 8.27 -5.45 8.64
N ALA A 174 7.11 -6.13 8.63
CA ALA A 174 6.20 -6.18 9.77
C ALA A 174 6.59 -7.27 10.76
N GLY A 175 7.27 -8.33 10.34
CA GLY A 175 7.78 -9.42 11.18
C GLY A 175 6.75 -10.46 11.58
N ARG A 176 7.21 -11.70 11.80
CA ARG A 176 6.36 -12.86 12.12
C ARG A 176 7.06 -13.84 13.07
N PHE A 177 6.33 -14.46 13.98
CA PHE A 177 6.77 -15.69 14.66
C PHE A 177 6.38 -16.94 13.86
N ALA A 178 7.34 -17.54 13.16
CA ALA A 178 7.17 -18.76 12.37
C ALA A 178 7.65 -20.02 13.13
N GLU A 179 7.49 -21.21 12.52
CA GLU A 179 8.11 -22.46 13.00
C GLU A 179 9.62 -22.39 13.06
N SER A 180 10.22 -21.72 12.08
CA SER A 180 11.66 -21.59 11.90
C SER A 180 12.32 -20.54 12.81
N GLY A 181 11.54 -19.76 13.57
CA GLY A 181 12.02 -18.64 14.37
C GLY A 181 11.27 -17.35 14.08
N PHE A 182 11.87 -16.21 14.47
CA PHE A 182 11.32 -14.90 14.13
C PHE A 182 11.86 -14.45 12.77
N GLN A 183 10.94 -14.08 11.87
CA GLN A 183 11.24 -13.55 10.55
C GLN A 183 10.91 -12.06 10.51
N ILE A 184 11.67 -11.27 9.73
CA ILE A 184 11.47 -9.81 9.66
C ILE A 184 10.32 -9.39 8.73
N THR A 185 9.88 -10.26 7.81
CA THR A 185 8.69 -10.06 6.97
C THR A 185 7.67 -11.18 7.18
N GLN A 186 6.39 -10.86 7.00
CA GLN A 186 5.31 -11.84 7.06
C GLN A 186 5.12 -12.60 5.74
N ARG A 187 5.60 -12.07 4.62
CA ARG A 187 5.21 -12.53 3.27
C ARG A 187 6.20 -13.46 2.59
N ALA A 188 7.46 -13.49 3.01
CA ALA A 188 8.52 -14.17 2.25
C ALA A 188 8.25 -15.66 1.97
N ASP A 189 7.60 -16.37 2.91
CA ASP A 189 7.30 -17.79 2.76
C ASP A 189 6.09 -18.08 1.84
N PHE A 190 5.40 -17.05 1.36
CA PHE A 190 4.17 -17.16 0.56
C PHE A 190 4.29 -16.59 -0.86
N LEU A 191 5.47 -16.11 -1.24
CA LEU A 191 5.76 -15.51 -2.53
C LEU A 191 6.74 -16.40 -3.28
N ASP A 192 6.24 -17.07 -4.31
CA ASP A 192 6.98 -18.15 -5.00
C ASP A 192 7.49 -17.74 -6.39
N GLU A 193 7.05 -16.59 -6.91
CA GLU A 193 7.46 -16.07 -8.22
C GLU A 193 8.00 -14.65 -8.11
N ALA A 194 9.01 -14.30 -8.91
CA ALA A 194 9.54 -12.94 -8.97
C ALA A 194 8.51 -11.98 -9.61
N VAL A 195 8.01 -12.34 -10.80
CA VAL A 195 7.15 -11.49 -11.64
C VAL A 195 6.09 -12.35 -12.32
N SER A 196 4.82 -11.96 -12.25
CA SER A 196 3.71 -12.69 -12.89
C SER A 196 2.51 -11.78 -13.16
N SER A 197 1.67 -12.13 -14.14
CA SER A 197 0.41 -11.42 -14.42
C SER A 197 -0.82 -12.10 -13.80
N ALA A 198 -0.63 -13.28 -13.20
CA ALA A 198 -1.70 -14.05 -12.60
C ALA A 198 -2.07 -13.52 -11.21
N THR A 199 -3.36 -13.54 -10.88
CA THR A 199 -3.88 -12.97 -9.61
C THR A 199 -4.54 -13.98 -8.69
N THR A 200 -4.54 -15.27 -9.02
CA THR A 200 -5.29 -16.28 -8.26
C THR A 200 -4.59 -17.63 -8.06
N ARG A 201 -3.41 -17.86 -8.64
CA ARG A 201 -2.67 -19.14 -8.47
C ARG A 201 -1.17 -18.96 -8.29
N ALA A 202 -0.56 -17.99 -8.97
CA ALA A 202 0.78 -17.51 -8.68
C ALA A 202 0.72 -16.29 -7.76
N ARG A 203 1.68 -16.16 -6.85
CA ARG A 203 1.83 -15.02 -5.95
C ARG A 203 3.16 -14.34 -6.25
N PRO A 204 3.21 -13.46 -7.28
CA PRO A 204 4.45 -12.81 -7.65
C PRO A 204 4.83 -11.72 -6.65
N MET A 205 6.11 -11.37 -6.58
CA MET A 205 6.58 -10.20 -5.84
C MET A 205 6.18 -8.89 -6.54
N ILE A 206 6.12 -8.90 -7.87
CA ILE A 206 5.61 -7.81 -8.73
C ILE A 206 4.57 -8.36 -9.68
N ASN A 207 3.40 -7.74 -9.71
CA ASN A 207 2.35 -8.07 -10.67
C ASN A 207 2.46 -7.21 -11.93
N THR A 208 2.46 -7.85 -13.10
CA THR A 208 2.62 -7.21 -14.42
C THR A 208 1.31 -7.01 -15.17
N ARG A 209 0.17 -7.15 -14.50
CA ARG A 209 -1.13 -6.84 -15.08
C ARG A 209 -1.15 -5.39 -15.61
N ASP A 210 -1.41 -5.25 -16.91
CA ASP A 210 -1.35 -3.95 -17.60
C ASP A 210 -2.66 -3.16 -17.49
N GLU A 211 -3.01 -2.77 -16.26
CA GLU A 211 -4.18 -1.93 -15.93
C GLU A 211 -3.70 -0.59 -15.38
N ALA A 212 -3.34 0.34 -16.27
CA ALA A 212 -2.74 1.61 -15.89
C ALA A 212 -3.66 2.53 -15.08
N HIS A 213 -4.99 2.43 -15.28
CA HIS A 213 -5.98 3.40 -14.80
C HIS A 213 -5.58 4.86 -15.10
N ALA A 214 -4.87 5.07 -16.20
CA ALA A 214 -4.41 6.33 -16.74
C ALA A 214 -4.28 6.14 -18.26
N ASP A 215 -3.76 7.14 -18.99
CA ASP A 215 -3.43 6.95 -20.40
C ASP A 215 -2.43 5.78 -20.58
N PRO A 216 -2.84 4.67 -21.22
CA PRO A 216 -2.01 3.46 -21.33
C PRO A 216 -0.83 3.63 -22.29
N GLU A 217 -0.85 4.63 -23.16
CA GLU A 217 0.29 4.95 -24.03
C GLU A 217 1.40 5.70 -23.25
N SER A 218 1.01 6.44 -22.21
CA SER A 218 1.92 7.25 -21.39
C SER A 218 2.39 6.55 -20.12
N TYR A 219 1.55 5.70 -19.52
CA TYR A 219 1.79 5.14 -18.19
C TYR A 219 1.53 3.64 -18.06
N ARG A 220 2.07 3.07 -16.98
CA ARG A 220 1.69 1.77 -16.41
C ARG A 220 1.43 1.93 -14.91
N ARG A 221 0.62 1.03 -14.35
CA ARG A 221 0.50 0.85 -12.91
C ARG A 221 1.43 -0.28 -12.50
N LEU A 222 2.52 0.06 -11.83
CA LEU A 222 3.38 -0.93 -11.20
C LEU A 222 2.71 -1.40 -9.91
N HIS A 223 2.36 -2.69 -9.85
CA HIS A 223 1.65 -3.31 -8.73
C HIS A 223 2.62 -4.18 -7.93
N VAL A 224 3.10 -3.67 -6.80
CA VAL A 224 4.10 -4.32 -5.95
C VAL A 224 3.39 -5.09 -4.84
N ILE A 225 3.69 -6.38 -4.74
CA ILE A 225 3.01 -7.33 -3.84
C ILE A 225 3.93 -7.79 -2.71
N ILE A 226 5.25 -7.60 -2.80
CA ILE A 226 6.18 -8.08 -1.77
C ILE A 226 6.09 -7.37 -0.40
N GLY A 227 5.47 -6.18 -0.35
CA GLY A 227 5.39 -5.37 0.88
C GLY A 227 4.47 -5.97 1.95
N ASP A 228 4.87 -5.79 3.21
CA ASP A 228 4.04 -6.13 4.38
C ASP A 228 3.02 -5.02 4.68
N SER A 229 1.89 -5.39 5.29
CA SER A 229 0.94 -4.48 5.94
C SER A 229 1.58 -3.89 7.20
N ASN A 230 1.85 -2.58 7.20
CA ASN A 230 2.54 -1.91 8.29
C ASN A 230 1.56 -1.17 9.20
N ARG A 231 1.82 -1.23 10.52
CA ARG A 231 1.16 -0.38 11.53
C ARG A 231 1.98 0.87 11.79
N SER A 232 3.30 0.79 11.66
CA SER A 232 4.17 1.93 11.78
C SER A 232 3.95 2.90 10.61
N GLN A 233 3.52 4.12 10.95
CA GLN A 233 3.38 5.20 9.98
C GLN A 233 4.70 5.50 9.27
N TRP A 234 5.83 5.40 9.99
CA TRP A 234 7.14 5.63 9.42
C TRP A 234 7.53 4.56 8.40
N ALA A 235 7.20 3.28 8.66
CA ALA A 235 7.48 2.20 7.71
C ALA A 235 6.62 2.32 6.45
N THR A 236 5.33 2.69 6.59
CA THR A 236 4.45 2.96 5.45
C THR A 236 4.94 4.12 4.60
N TRP A 237 5.28 5.26 5.21
CA TRP A 237 5.81 6.39 4.45
C TRP A 237 7.15 6.06 3.80
N LEU A 238 8.10 5.48 4.55
CA LEU A 238 9.45 5.25 4.04
C LEU A 238 9.43 4.26 2.87
N LYS A 239 8.62 3.18 2.93
CA LYS A 239 8.56 2.22 1.82
C LYS A 239 8.09 2.88 0.53
N LEU A 240 7.10 3.78 0.58
CA LEU A 240 6.61 4.50 -0.60
C LEU A 240 7.66 5.51 -1.09
N ALA A 241 8.25 6.25 -0.16
CA ALA A 241 9.17 7.33 -0.43
C ALA A 241 10.51 6.85 -1.03
N THR A 242 11.13 5.81 -0.47
CA THR A 242 12.39 5.29 -1.03
C THR A 242 12.18 4.59 -2.37
N THR A 243 11.05 3.89 -2.54
CA THR A 243 10.69 3.28 -3.83
C THR A 243 10.48 4.33 -4.91
N HIS A 244 9.86 5.45 -4.59
CA HIS A 244 9.74 6.58 -5.51
C HIS A 244 11.10 7.06 -6.01
N LEU A 245 12.07 7.30 -5.13
CA LEU A 245 13.39 7.78 -5.52
C LEU A 245 14.14 6.76 -6.38
N VAL A 246 14.07 5.46 -6.05
CA VAL A 246 14.66 4.40 -6.88
C VAL A 246 14.03 4.38 -8.28
N LEU A 247 12.70 4.50 -8.37
CA LEU A 247 12.00 4.60 -9.65
C LEU A 247 12.41 5.86 -10.45
N CYS A 248 12.63 7.00 -9.78
CA CYS A 248 13.10 8.23 -10.44
C CYS A 248 14.48 8.04 -11.08
N VAL A 249 15.41 7.35 -10.40
CA VAL A 249 16.74 7.00 -10.95
C VAL A 249 16.58 6.12 -12.19
N ILE A 250 15.77 5.06 -12.11
CA ILE A 250 15.55 4.13 -13.22
C ILE A 250 14.94 4.88 -14.42
N GLU A 251 13.91 5.69 -14.19
CA GLU A 251 13.23 6.47 -15.24
C GLU A 251 14.17 7.48 -15.91
N ASP A 252 15.01 8.20 -15.14
CA ASP A 252 15.99 9.15 -15.70
C ASP A 252 17.08 8.46 -16.51
N ALA A 253 17.63 7.35 -15.98
CA ALA A 253 18.66 6.56 -16.65
C ALA A 253 18.18 6.07 -18.01
N VAL A 254 16.95 5.55 -18.09
CA VAL A 254 16.34 5.12 -19.37
C VAL A 254 16.14 6.30 -20.30
N ARG A 255 15.62 7.44 -19.81
CA ARG A 255 15.39 8.65 -20.63
C ARG A 255 16.68 9.17 -21.26
N ARG A 256 17.79 9.13 -20.51
CA ARG A 256 19.11 9.62 -20.96
C ARG A 256 19.92 8.56 -21.71
N GLY A 257 19.50 7.30 -21.70
CA GLY A 257 20.23 6.19 -22.29
C GLY A 257 21.57 5.91 -21.59
N VAL A 258 21.61 6.07 -20.27
CA VAL A 258 22.81 5.85 -19.44
C VAL A 258 22.57 4.76 -18.39
N PRO A 259 23.62 4.13 -17.83
CA PRO A 259 23.46 3.20 -16.73
C PRO A 259 22.85 3.87 -15.50
N SER A 260 21.91 3.16 -14.86
CA SER A 260 21.29 3.54 -13.58
C SER A 260 22.24 3.43 -12.39
N GLY A 261 23.24 2.53 -12.48
CA GLY A 261 24.10 2.15 -11.36
C GLY A 261 23.59 0.95 -10.55
N PHE A 262 22.44 0.38 -10.92
CA PHE A 262 21.80 -0.79 -10.29
C PHE A 262 22.04 -2.11 -11.03
N GLU A 263 22.66 -2.09 -12.23
CA GLU A 263 22.79 -3.25 -13.12
C GLU A 263 23.47 -4.45 -12.43
N GLY A 264 24.45 -4.20 -11.57
CA GLY A 264 25.19 -5.23 -10.84
C GLY A 264 24.50 -5.77 -9.58
N LEU A 265 23.23 -5.43 -9.36
CA LEU A 265 22.45 -5.83 -8.18
C LEU A 265 21.36 -6.86 -8.48
N ALA A 266 21.13 -7.18 -9.75
CA ALA A 266 20.14 -8.17 -10.16
C ALA A 266 20.40 -9.51 -9.44
N LEU A 267 19.38 -10.06 -8.80
CA LEU A 267 19.48 -11.31 -8.03
C LEU A 267 19.39 -12.52 -8.95
N ALA A 268 20.20 -13.54 -8.69
CA ALA A 268 20.18 -14.78 -9.45
C ALA A 268 18.91 -15.61 -9.15
N ASP A 269 18.52 -15.69 -7.88
CA ASP A 269 17.26 -16.28 -7.42
C ASP A 269 16.57 -15.31 -6.45
N PRO A 270 15.59 -14.51 -6.93
CA PRO A 270 14.84 -13.59 -6.10
C PRO A 270 14.04 -14.27 -4.98
N THR A 271 13.55 -15.50 -5.20
CA THR A 271 12.75 -16.25 -4.22
C THR A 271 13.62 -16.73 -3.07
N GLU A 272 14.79 -17.31 -3.36
CA GLU A 272 15.79 -17.64 -2.34
C GLU A 272 16.25 -16.40 -1.59
N ALA A 273 16.58 -15.33 -2.31
CA ALA A 273 17.02 -14.08 -1.70
C ALA A 273 15.97 -13.50 -0.74
N ASN A 274 14.69 -13.52 -1.11
CA ASN A 274 13.59 -13.07 -0.25
C ASN A 274 13.48 -13.89 1.05
N ARG A 275 13.60 -15.22 0.97
CA ARG A 275 13.61 -16.09 2.17
C ARG A 275 14.84 -15.84 3.04
N THR A 276 16.00 -15.63 2.44
CA THR A 276 17.25 -15.29 3.15
C THR A 276 17.14 -13.95 3.86
N VAL A 277 16.64 -12.90 3.20
CA VAL A 277 16.41 -11.58 3.82
C VAL A 277 15.39 -11.66 4.95
N SER A 278 14.32 -12.44 4.80
CA SER A 278 13.35 -12.67 5.86
C SER A 278 13.98 -13.21 7.15
N ARG A 279 15.09 -13.95 7.03
CA ARG A 279 15.88 -14.51 8.13
C ARG A 279 17.09 -13.66 8.51
N PHE A 280 17.11 -12.37 8.18
CA PHE A 280 18.23 -11.46 8.44
C PHE A 280 18.79 -11.52 9.88
N LEU A 281 17.93 -11.73 10.89
CA LEU A 281 18.39 -11.80 12.28
C LEU A 281 19.15 -13.09 12.62
N ASP A 282 18.98 -14.15 11.82
CA ASP A 282 19.70 -15.42 12.03
C ASP A 282 21.13 -15.32 11.49
N ASP A 283 21.31 -14.65 10.35
CA ASP A 283 22.62 -14.38 9.74
C ASP A 283 22.58 -13.07 8.92
N PRO A 284 23.01 -11.93 9.52
CA PRO A 284 23.08 -10.64 8.83
C PRO A 284 24.07 -10.61 7.65
N GLU A 285 25.03 -11.54 7.62
CA GLU A 285 26.09 -11.62 6.60
C GLU A 285 25.77 -12.66 5.51
N ALA A 286 24.57 -13.24 5.55
CA ALA A 286 24.11 -14.18 4.52
C ALA A 286 24.22 -13.55 3.12
N GLY A 287 24.92 -14.25 2.23
CA GLY A 287 25.17 -13.80 0.87
C GLY A 287 23.98 -14.05 -0.04
N LEU A 288 23.56 -13.02 -0.78
CA LEU A 288 22.57 -13.09 -1.85
C LEU A 288 23.31 -13.19 -3.19
N ALA A 289 23.06 -14.26 -3.95
CA ALA A 289 23.69 -14.44 -5.25
C ALA A 289 23.19 -13.40 -6.26
N VAL A 290 24.11 -12.75 -6.97
CA VAL A 290 23.80 -11.77 -8.02
C VAL A 290 24.14 -12.32 -9.40
N LYS A 291 23.46 -11.84 -10.43
CA LYS A 291 23.73 -12.17 -11.83
C LYS A 291 25.08 -11.56 -12.26
N GLY A 292 25.78 -12.28 -13.13
CA GLY A 292 26.94 -11.85 -13.88
C GLY A 292 26.56 -11.04 -15.12
N ALA A 293 27.58 -10.56 -15.84
CA ALA A 293 27.39 -9.76 -17.04
C ALA A 293 26.73 -10.54 -18.20
N ASP A 294 26.76 -11.87 -18.15
CA ASP A 294 26.13 -12.82 -19.06
C ASP A 294 24.73 -13.26 -18.61
N GLY A 295 24.23 -12.73 -17.49
CA GLY A 295 22.93 -13.08 -16.91
C GLY A 295 22.94 -14.36 -16.06
N GLU A 296 24.06 -15.09 -15.99
CA GLU A 296 24.20 -16.28 -15.13
C GLU A 296 24.80 -15.93 -13.77
N ALA A 297 24.60 -16.79 -12.76
CA ALA A 297 25.23 -16.58 -11.46
C ALA A 297 26.77 -16.67 -11.59
N ASN A 298 27.48 -15.55 -11.39
CA ASN A 298 28.94 -15.50 -11.51
C ASN A 298 29.69 -15.87 -10.21
N GLY A 299 28.99 -16.45 -9.24
CA GLY A 299 29.52 -16.78 -7.91
C GLY A 299 29.72 -15.57 -6.97
N ARG A 300 29.42 -14.34 -7.42
CA ARG A 300 29.44 -13.15 -6.55
C ARG A 300 28.19 -13.16 -5.66
N THR A 301 28.42 -12.92 -4.38
CA THR A 301 27.34 -12.72 -3.40
C THR A 301 27.46 -11.34 -2.75
N LEU A 302 26.31 -10.74 -2.42
CA LEU A 302 26.21 -9.49 -1.68
C LEU A 302 25.29 -9.68 -0.49
N THR A 303 25.61 -9.08 0.66
CA THR A 303 24.67 -9.07 1.78
C THR A 303 23.50 -8.12 1.49
N ALA A 304 22.35 -8.35 2.12
CA ALA A 304 21.18 -7.48 1.99
C ALA A 304 21.51 -6.01 2.33
N MET A 305 22.35 -5.80 3.35
CA MET A 305 22.82 -4.47 3.75
C MET A 305 23.66 -3.80 2.66
N ARG A 306 24.61 -4.53 2.04
CA ARG A 306 25.43 -4.00 0.95
C ARG A 306 24.59 -3.61 -0.26
N ILE A 307 23.57 -4.39 -0.59
CA ILE A 307 22.62 -4.05 -1.65
C ILE A 307 21.91 -2.74 -1.30
N GLN A 308 21.30 -2.62 -0.13
CA GLN A 308 20.60 -1.40 0.28
C GLN A 308 21.52 -0.16 0.33
N ARG A 309 22.75 -0.32 0.82
CA ARG A 309 23.71 0.80 0.86
C ARG A 309 24.11 1.25 -0.55
N ARG A 310 24.27 0.32 -1.50
CA ARG A 310 24.51 0.66 -2.90
C ARG A 310 23.33 1.42 -3.53
N TYR A 311 22.09 1.01 -3.25
CA TYR A 311 20.90 1.76 -3.68
C TYR A 311 20.89 3.17 -3.09
N PHE A 312 21.16 3.28 -1.78
CA PHE A 312 21.23 4.56 -1.09
C PHE A 312 22.27 5.49 -1.70
N ASP A 313 23.51 5.03 -1.95
CA ASP A 313 24.59 5.86 -2.48
C ASP A 313 24.25 6.42 -3.88
N VAL A 314 23.65 5.60 -4.74
CA VAL A 314 23.22 6.02 -6.09
C VAL A 314 22.09 7.03 -6.00
N VAL A 315 21.08 6.76 -5.16
CA VAL A 315 19.93 7.64 -4.98
C VAL A 315 20.33 8.97 -4.34
N GLU A 316 21.26 8.95 -3.38
CA GLU A 316 21.80 10.16 -2.76
C GLU A 316 22.51 11.05 -3.78
N ALA A 317 23.37 10.48 -4.62
CA ALA A 317 24.03 11.21 -5.69
C ALA A 317 23.01 11.81 -6.67
N PHE A 318 21.98 11.03 -7.03
CA PHE A 318 20.91 11.48 -7.90
C PHE A 318 20.10 12.63 -7.31
N VAL A 319 19.72 12.55 -6.03
CA VAL A 319 19.00 13.62 -5.33
C VAL A 319 19.87 14.87 -5.21
N HIS A 320 21.18 14.75 -5.02
CA HIS A 320 22.07 15.91 -5.04
C HIS A 320 22.07 16.62 -6.41
N GLU A 321 21.94 15.89 -7.52
CA GLU A 321 21.88 16.46 -8.88
C GLU A 321 20.48 16.98 -9.25
N HIS A 322 19.42 16.29 -8.82
CA HIS A 322 18.04 16.51 -9.28
C HIS A 322 17.06 16.94 -8.18
N GLY A 323 17.55 17.30 -6.99
CA GLY A 323 16.75 17.53 -5.78
C GLY A 323 15.59 18.52 -5.99
N ASP A 324 15.84 19.67 -6.61
CA ASP A 324 14.81 20.67 -6.90
C ASP A 324 13.68 20.12 -7.79
N ALA A 325 14.03 19.32 -8.81
CA ALA A 325 13.07 18.73 -9.73
C ALA A 325 12.26 17.61 -9.05
N ILE A 326 12.88 16.83 -8.17
CA ILE A 326 12.18 15.80 -7.36
C ILE A 326 11.24 16.49 -6.37
N ALA A 327 11.70 17.52 -5.67
CA ALA A 327 10.89 18.30 -4.74
C ALA A 327 9.67 18.94 -5.42
N ALA A 328 9.81 19.42 -6.67
CA ALA A 328 8.68 19.93 -7.44
C ALA A 328 7.60 18.86 -7.72
N GLY A 329 7.98 17.57 -7.76
CA GLY A 329 7.08 16.44 -7.93
C GLY A 329 6.47 15.89 -6.63
N LEU A 330 6.92 16.36 -5.47
CA LEU A 330 6.49 15.93 -4.14
C LEU A 330 5.98 17.14 -3.31
N PRO A 331 4.66 17.42 -3.33
CA PRO A 331 4.12 18.63 -2.72
C PRO A 331 4.36 18.79 -1.21
N ARG A 332 4.59 17.71 -0.47
CA ARG A 332 4.75 17.73 1.01
C ARG A 332 6.04 17.12 1.50
N THR A 333 6.60 16.15 0.77
CA THR A 333 7.77 15.39 1.19
C THR A 333 9.04 15.90 0.49
N SER A 334 10.00 16.42 1.26
CA SER A 334 11.31 16.79 0.69
C SER A 334 12.17 15.53 0.44
N PRO A 335 12.91 15.47 -0.67
CA PRO A 335 13.78 14.33 -0.96
C PRO A 335 14.91 14.16 0.08
N GLU A 336 15.40 15.25 0.67
CA GLU A 336 16.39 15.22 1.75
C GLU A 336 15.84 14.52 3.00
N ALA A 337 14.57 14.77 3.36
CA ALA A 337 13.93 14.09 4.48
C ALA A 337 13.81 12.57 4.26
N ILE A 338 13.61 12.13 3.01
CA ILE A 338 13.60 10.72 2.62
C ILE A 338 15.00 10.12 2.80
N LEU A 339 16.04 10.79 2.29
CA LEU A 339 17.43 10.35 2.43
C LEU A 339 17.85 10.25 3.89
N ASP A 340 17.54 11.26 4.71
CA ASP A 340 17.87 11.27 6.14
C ASP A 340 17.22 10.10 6.88
N ALA A 341 15.95 9.81 6.58
CA ALA A 341 15.25 8.69 7.17
C ALA A 341 15.80 7.33 6.71
N TRP A 342 16.13 7.19 5.42
CA TRP A 342 16.72 5.98 4.88
C TRP A 342 18.12 5.73 5.45
N ARG A 343 18.98 6.76 5.43
CA ARG A 343 20.32 6.73 6.04
C ARG A 343 20.23 6.31 7.51
N TRP A 344 19.36 6.96 8.28
CA TRP A 344 19.15 6.63 9.69
C TRP A 344 18.82 5.14 9.88
N ALA A 345 17.97 4.56 9.01
CA ALA A 345 17.56 3.17 9.10
C ALA A 345 18.72 2.21 8.86
N LEU A 346 19.48 2.44 7.78
CA LEU A 346 20.66 1.63 7.43
C LEU A 346 21.73 1.72 8.52
N ASP A 347 22.00 2.93 9.01
CA ASP A 347 22.97 3.18 10.06
C ASP A 347 22.57 2.51 11.39
N ALA A 348 21.27 2.50 11.72
CA ALA A 348 20.76 1.83 12.92
C ALA A 348 20.84 0.30 12.80
N LEU A 349 20.56 -0.25 11.62
CA LEU A 349 20.71 -1.68 11.32
C LEU A 349 22.18 -2.13 11.40
N GLU A 350 23.12 -1.40 10.80
CA GLU A 350 24.55 -1.72 10.85
C GLU A 350 25.12 -1.69 12.28
N ARG A 351 24.65 -0.76 13.12
CA ARG A 351 25.02 -0.73 14.54
C ARG A 351 24.35 -1.81 15.39
N GLY A 352 23.37 -2.54 14.85
CA GLY A 352 22.52 -3.44 15.62
C GLY A 352 21.69 -2.73 16.70
N ASP A 353 21.33 -1.46 16.48
CA ASP A 353 20.60 -0.64 17.45
C ASP A 353 19.10 -0.97 17.45
N MET A 354 18.79 -2.14 18.02
CA MET A 354 17.43 -2.64 18.15
C MET A 354 16.51 -1.71 18.95
N ALA A 355 17.06 -0.91 19.88
CA ALA A 355 16.27 0.01 20.67
C ALA A 355 15.77 1.19 19.83
N ALA A 356 16.64 1.75 18.97
CA ALA A 356 16.28 2.80 18.02
C ALA A 356 15.35 2.29 16.92
N LEU A 357 15.64 1.12 16.34
CA LEU A 357 14.79 0.50 15.32
C LEU A 357 13.37 0.25 15.85
N ALA A 358 13.25 -0.25 17.09
CA ALA A 358 11.98 -0.51 17.74
C ALA A 358 11.16 0.76 18.07
N GLN A 359 11.62 1.97 17.72
CA GLN A 359 10.80 3.18 17.75
C GLN A 359 10.09 3.48 16.44
N ARG A 360 10.45 2.80 15.34
CA ARG A 360 9.93 3.10 13.99
C ARG A 360 9.65 1.87 13.11
N VAL A 361 10.33 0.74 13.33
CA VAL A 361 10.24 -0.44 12.47
C VAL A 361 9.38 -1.52 13.15
N ASP A 362 8.33 -1.96 12.48
CA ASP A 362 7.31 -2.88 13.03
C ASP A 362 7.92 -4.19 13.55
N TRP A 363 8.75 -4.86 12.75
CA TRP A 363 9.39 -6.12 13.18
C TRP A 363 10.28 -5.90 14.40
N ALA A 364 11.01 -4.79 14.46
CA ALA A 364 11.92 -4.50 15.58
C ALA A 364 11.16 -4.23 16.87
N VAL A 365 10.02 -3.54 16.80
CA VAL A 365 9.11 -3.33 17.93
C VAL A 365 8.64 -4.68 18.48
N LYS A 366 8.12 -5.55 17.62
CA LYS A 366 7.60 -6.86 18.02
C LYS A 366 8.68 -7.79 18.54
N TYR A 367 9.85 -7.81 17.90
CA TYR A 367 11.00 -8.57 18.37
C TYR A 367 11.41 -8.14 19.78
N ARG A 368 11.56 -6.82 20.01
CA ARG A 368 11.91 -6.29 21.34
C ARG A 368 10.86 -6.63 22.40
N LEU A 369 9.58 -6.60 22.05
CA LEU A 369 8.50 -6.99 22.96
C LEU A 369 8.57 -8.49 23.30
N ALA A 370 8.79 -9.36 22.31
CA ALA A 370 8.93 -10.79 22.53
C ALA A 370 10.16 -11.13 23.39
N GLU A 371 11.29 -10.49 23.16
CA GLU A 371 12.48 -10.66 24.00
C GLU A 371 12.24 -10.20 25.45
N ALA A 372 11.50 -9.11 25.64
CA ALA A 372 11.10 -8.68 26.98
C ALA A 372 10.15 -9.68 27.66
N VAL A 373 9.25 -10.31 26.91
CA VAL A 373 8.36 -11.38 27.42
C VAL A 373 9.17 -12.63 27.76
N ARG A 374 10.06 -13.09 26.88
CA ARG A 374 10.95 -14.26 27.09
C ARG A 374 11.83 -14.08 28.33
N ARG A 375 12.40 -12.89 28.54
CA ARG A 375 13.19 -12.60 29.75
C ARG A 375 12.38 -12.74 31.05
N ARG A 376 11.08 -12.41 31.01
CA ARG A 376 10.18 -12.55 32.18
C ARG A 376 9.60 -13.96 32.32
N LYS A 377 9.39 -14.66 31.19
CA LYS A 377 8.78 -15.99 31.09
C LYS A 377 9.54 -16.80 30.02
N PRO A 378 10.68 -17.42 30.37
CA PRO A 378 11.51 -18.16 29.41
C PRO A 378 10.77 -19.29 28.67
N GLN A 379 9.75 -19.86 29.30
CA GLN A 379 8.89 -20.92 28.79
C GLN A 379 7.68 -20.41 27.97
N VAL A 380 7.64 -19.13 27.59
CA VAL A 380 6.55 -18.59 26.78
C VAL A 380 6.40 -19.38 25.49
N SER A 381 5.19 -19.88 25.23
CA SER A 381 4.93 -20.64 24.01
C SER A 381 4.95 -19.72 22.79
N ARG A 382 5.28 -20.28 21.62
CA ARG A 382 5.17 -19.56 20.35
C ARG A 382 3.76 -18.99 20.13
N THR A 383 2.72 -19.76 20.43
CA THR A 383 1.33 -19.30 20.32
C THR A 383 1.00 -18.07 21.17
N ALA A 384 1.67 -17.89 22.32
CA ALA A 384 1.52 -16.68 23.10
C ALA A 384 2.20 -15.47 22.43
N LEU A 385 3.31 -15.67 21.71
CA LEU A 385 3.97 -14.63 20.92
C LEU A 385 3.19 -14.29 19.64
N GLU A 386 2.62 -15.29 18.96
CA GLU A 386 1.72 -15.12 17.81
C GLU A 386 0.48 -14.29 18.20
N ARG A 387 -0.08 -14.52 19.40
CA ARG A 387 -1.18 -13.69 19.92
C ARG A 387 -0.78 -12.23 20.13
N LEU A 388 0.42 -11.98 20.66
CA LEU A 388 0.96 -10.61 20.80
C LEU A 388 1.13 -9.94 19.44
N GLU A 389 1.60 -10.70 18.44
CA GLU A 389 1.69 -10.24 17.06
C GLU A 389 0.33 -9.87 16.47
N LEU A 390 -0.70 -10.71 16.65
CA LEU A 390 -2.06 -10.40 16.21
C LEU A 390 -2.64 -9.16 16.93
N GLU A 391 -2.41 -9.03 18.23
CA GLU A 391 -2.85 -7.86 19.01
C GLU A 391 -2.19 -6.55 18.55
N TYR A 392 -0.93 -6.62 18.09
CA TYR A 392 -0.23 -5.47 17.51
C TYR A 392 -0.93 -4.95 16.25
N HIS A 393 -1.50 -5.86 15.47
CA HIS A 393 -2.10 -5.59 14.17
C HIS A 393 -3.61 -5.39 14.19
N ASP A 394 -4.28 -5.61 15.33
CA ASP A 394 -5.72 -5.43 15.48
C ASP A 394 -6.10 -3.94 15.55
N VAL A 395 -6.75 -3.46 14.48
CA VAL A 395 -7.16 -2.05 14.30
C VAL A 395 -8.48 -1.73 15.01
N ALA A 396 -9.27 -2.75 15.37
CA ALA A 396 -10.59 -2.61 15.95
C ALA A 396 -10.56 -2.67 17.49
N ASN A 397 -10.00 -3.73 18.06
CA ASN A 397 -10.00 -3.94 19.52
C ASN A 397 -8.60 -4.13 20.13
N GLY A 398 -7.55 -4.10 19.29
CA GLY A 398 -6.16 -4.19 19.72
C GLY A 398 -5.75 -2.99 20.56
N ARG A 399 -5.00 -3.25 21.64
CA ARG A 399 -4.53 -2.19 22.55
C ARG A 399 -3.03 -1.97 22.47
N LEU A 400 -2.29 -2.98 22.01
CA LEU A 400 -0.84 -2.97 22.00
C LEU A 400 -0.26 -1.81 21.18
N TYR A 401 -0.65 -1.66 19.92
CA TYR A 401 -0.20 -0.55 19.07
C TYR A 401 -0.49 0.82 19.70
N GLY A 402 -1.74 1.05 20.10
CA GLY A 402 -2.15 2.32 20.70
C GLY A 402 -1.39 2.63 21.99
N SER A 403 -1.12 1.61 22.82
CA SER A 403 -0.32 1.73 24.04
C SER A 403 1.14 2.10 23.72
N LEU A 404 1.76 1.46 22.73
CA LEU A 404 3.13 1.76 22.31
C LEU A 404 3.27 3.22 21.85
N VAL A 405 2.32 3.70 21.06
CA VAL A 405 2.27 5.09 20.61
C VAL A 405 2.05 6.04 21.78
N ALA A 406 1.10 5.75 22.69
CA ALA A 406 0.77 6.61 23.81
C ALA A 406 1.95 6.79 24.79
N HIS A 407 2.77 5.76 24.97
CA HIS A 407 3.94 5.79 25.84
C HIS A 407 5.24 6.20 25.10
N GLY A 408 5.15 6.68 23.86
CA GLY A 408 6.31 7.13 23.08
C GLY A 408 7.27 6.00 22.68
N GLN A 409 6.84 4.75 22.73
CA GLN A 409 7.63 3.58 22.35
C GLN A 409 7.59 3.31 20.84
N LEU A 410 6.58 3.83 20.13
CA LEU A 410 6.47 3.83 18.67
C LEU A 410 6.14 5.24 18.18
N ARG A 411 6.94 5.76 17.24
CA ARG A 411 6.83 7.12 16.73
C ARG A 411 5.72 7.22 15.68
N ARG A 412 4.96 8.32 15.75
CA ARG A 412 4.10 8.79 14.67
C ARG A 412 4.78 9.90 13.89
N ILE A 413 4.45 10.00 12.61
CA ILE A 413 4.96 11.03 11.70
C ILE A 413 3.85 11.87 11.09
N ALA A 414 2.62 11.33 11.01
CA ALA A 414 1.45 12.09 10.64
C ALA A 414 0.84 12.78 11.87
N ASP A 415 0.11 13.87 11.62
CA ASP A 415 -0.64 14.57 12.65
C ASP A 415 -1.69 13.65 13.31
N ARG A 416 -2.07 13.96 14.55
CA ARG A 416 -2.97 13.09 15.32
C ARG A 416 -4.32 12.89 14.64
N ASP A 417 -4.80 13.90 13.93
CA ASP A 417 -6.12 13.94 13.28
C ASP A 417 -6.04 13.68 11.77
N ALA A 418 -4.86 13.39 11.22
CA ALA A 418 -4.67 13.26 9.77
C ALA A 418 -5.53 12.13 9.18
N GLY A 419 -5.53 10.96 9.82
CA GLY A 419 -6.39 9.83 9.43
C GLY A 419 -7.88 10.17 9.53
N ASP A 420 -8.30 10.88 10.57
CA ASP A 420 -9.71 11.30 10.73
C ASP A 420 -10.13 12.30 9.66
N LYS A 421 -9.28 13.27 9.31
CA LYS A 421 -9.53 14.20 8.20
C LYS A 421 -9.62 13.46 6.85
N ALA A 422 -8.72 12.50 6.62
CA ALA A 422 -8.65 11.73 5.39
C ALA A 422 -9.82 10.73 5.22
N VAL A 423 -10.58 10.41 6.26
CA VAL A 423 -11.84 9.65 6.12
C VAL A 423 -12.84 10.39 5.24
N ASP A 424 -12.91 11.71 5.36
CA ASP A 424 -13.90 12.54 4.66
C ASP A 424 -13.26 13.42 3.57
N THR A 425 -11.93 13.47 3.47
CA THR A 425 -11.22 14.37 2.56
C THR A 425 -10.32 13.61 1.59
N PRO A 426 -10.58 13.64 0.27
CA PRO A 426 -9.68 13.07 -0.72
C PRO A 426 -8.38 13.89 -0.86
N PRO A 427 -7.29 13.32 -1.41
CA PRO A 427 -6.13 14.09 -1.83
C PRO A 427 -6.54 15.17 -2.86
N GLN A 428 -6.20 16.44 -2.61
CA GLN A 428 -6.72 17.57 -3.39
C GLN A 428 -6.01 17.79 -4.73
N GLY A 429 -4.78 17.29 -4.88
CA GLY A 429 -3.96 17.45 -6.09
C GLY A 429 -4.12 16.34 -7.13
N THR A 430 -5.16 15.51 -7.01
CA THR A 430 -5.37 14.36 -7.90
C THR A 430 -6.84 14.28 -8.32
N ARG A 431 -7.13 13.44 -9.31
CA ARG A 431 -8.52 13.15 -9.74
C ARG A 431 -9.41 12.61 -8.62
N ALA A 432 -8.83 12.09 -7.53
CA ALA A 432 -9.60 11.63 -6.38
C ALA A 432 -10.44 12.76 -5.76
N ALA A 433 -9.99 14.02 -5.85
CA ALA A 433 -10.77 15.18 -5.43
C ALA A 433 -12.09 15.31 -6.21
N LEU A 434 -12.05 15.08 -7.53
CA LEU A 434 -13.22 15.10 -8.40
C LEU A 434 -14.14 13.93 -8.07
N ARG A 435 -13.59 12.72 -7.96
CA ARG A 435 -14.33 11.51 -7.60
C ARG A 435 -15.05 11.66 -6.26
N GLY A 436 -14.32 12.05 -5.21
CA GLY A 436 -14.86 12.22 -3.87
C GLY A 436 -16.00 13.23 -3.83
N ARG A 437 -15.84 14.36 -4.54
CA ARG A 437 -16.89 15.37 -4.69
C ARG A 437 -18.13 14.82 -5.39
N PHE A 438 -17.96 14.05 -6.48
CA PHE A 438 -19.09 13.42 -7.17
C PHE A 438 -19.83 12.44 -6.26
N VAL A 439 -19.10 11.51 -5.61
CA VAL A 439 -19.68 10.50 -4.71
C VAL A 439 -20.44 11.16 -3.57
N ARG A 440 -19.89 12.20 -2.95
CA ARG A 440 -20.56 12.96 -1.88
C ARG A 440 -21.89 13.54 -2.33
N VAL A 441 -21.88 14.34 -3.41
CA VAL A 441 -23.08 15.02 -3.90
C VAL A 441 -24.13 14.01 -4.40
N ALA A 442 -23.71 12.95 -5.08
CA ALA A 442 -24.61 11.91 -5.55
C ALA A 442 -25.30 11.17 -4.39
N ARG A 443 -24.58 10.93 -3.28
CA ARG A 443 -25.16 10.34 -2.06
C ARG A 443 -26.12 11.29 -1.36
N GLU A 444 -25.77 12.56 -1.22
CA GLU A 444 -26.64 13.58 -0.63
C GLU A 444 -27.95 13.75 -1.42
N ALA A 445 -27.89 13.58 -2.75
CA ALA A 445 -29.04 13.63 -3.65
C ALA A 445 -29.82 12.30 -3.77
N ASN A 446 -29.40 11.22 -3.12
CA ASN A 446 -29.96 9.86 -3.33
C ASN A 446 -30.00 9.43 -4.82
N ALA A 447 -29.02 9.89 -5.61
CA ALA A 447 -28.96 9.59 -7.04
C ALA A 447 -28.52 8.14 -7.30
N GLN A 448 -28.90 7.60 -8.46
CA GLN A 448 -28.36 6.33 -8.92
C GLN A 448 -27.11 6.60 -9.75
N PHE A 449 -25.97 6.13 -9.25
CA PHE A 449 -24.67 6.36 -9.89
C PHE A 449 -23.78 5.12 -9.85
N SER A 450 -22.77 5.13 -10.71
CA SER A 450 -21.64 4.21 -10.65
C SER A 450 -20.34 5.01 -10.82
N CYS A 451 -19.25 4.47 -10.29
CA CYS A 451 -17.94 5.08 -10.39
C CYS A 451 -16.86 4.00 -10.48
N ASP A 452 -15.80 4.29 -11.21
CA ASP A 452 -14.53 3.57 -11.16
C ASP A 452 -13.36 4.56 -10.98
N TRP A 453 -12.12 4.10 -11.15
CA TRP A 453 -10.95 4.97 -10.99
C TRP A 453 -10.91 6.12 -12.00
N THR A 454 -11.40 5.89 -13.23
CA THR A 454 -11.30 6.78 -14.40
C THR A 454 -12.65 7.36 -14.84
N THR A 455 -13.77 6.94 -14.28
CA THR A 455 -15.10 7.25 -14.81
C THR A 455 -16.11 7.49 -13.68
N CYS A 456 -16.89 8.56 -13.81
CA CYS A 456 -18.05 8.84 -12.96
C CYS A 456 -19.31 8.88 -13.82
N THR A 457 -20.32 8.08 -13.47
CA THR A 457 -21.55 7.95 -14.25
C THR A 457 -22.78 8.16 -13.38
N LEU A 458 -23.61 9.12 -13.77
CA LEU A 458 -24.96 9.33 -13.24
C LEU A 458 -25.93 8.55 -14.13
N ALA A 459 -26.67 7.59 -13.57
CA ALA A 459 -27.64 6.79 -14.31
C ALA A 459 -29.03 7.43 -14.32
N SER A 460 -29.44 8.01 -13.19
CA SER A 460 -30.70 8.70 -12.96
C SER A 460 -30.42 9.92 -12.09
N PRO A 461 -31.03 11.09 -12.33
CA PRO A 461 -32.22 11.34 -13.18
C PRO A 461 -31.94 11.51 -14.68
N VAL A 462 -30.74 12.00 -15.02
CA VAL A 462 -30.32 12.23 -16.41
C VAL A 462 -29.01 11.52 -16.61
N ARG A 463 -28.96 10.61 -17.59
CA ARG A 463 -27.73 9.88 -17.88
C ARG A 463 -26.62 10.86 -18.30
N ARG A 464 -25.54 10.89 -17.52
CA ARG A 464 -24.34 11.69 -17.75
C ARG A 464 -23.12 10.91 -17.30
N GLU A 465 -21.99 11.20 -17.92
CA GLU A 465 -20.72 10.53 -17.67
C GLU A 465 -19.59 11.53 -17.80
N ALA A 466 -18.56 11.37 -16.97
CA ALA A 466 -17.34 12.13 -17.04
C ALA A 466 -16.14 11.20 -16.89
N VAL A 467 -15.16 11.36 -17.78
CA VAL A 467 -13.89 10.62 -17.77
C VAL A 467 -12.83 11.45 -17.06
N LEU A 468 -12.14 10.83 -16.11
CA LEU A 468 -11.09 11.34 -15.23
C LEU A 468 -9.78 10.60 -15.52
N LEU A 469 -9.30 10.68 -16.77
CA LEU A 469 -8.20 9.85 -17.24
C LEU A 469 -6.83 10.27 -16.69
N ASP A 470 -6.53 11.57 -16.63
CA ASP A 470 -5.29 12.08 -16.02
C ASP A 470 -5.40 11.98 -14.49
N PRO A 471 -4.60 11.12 -13.82
CA PRO A 471 -4.68 10.98 -12.37
C PRO A 471 -4.14 12.21 -11.62
N PHE A 472 -3.36 13.07 -12.27
CA PHE A 472 -2.83 14.30 -11.70
C PHE A 472 -3.75 15.52 -11.91
N ASP A 473 -4.84 15.40 -12.68
CA ASP A 473 -5.76 16.50 -12.92
C ASP A 473 -6.89 16.52 -11.88
N ALA A 474 -6.91 17.58 -11.07
CA ALA A 474 -7.95 17.84 -10.08
C ALA A 474 -8.98 18.88 -10.55
N HIS A 475 -8.86 19.38 -11.78
CA HIS A 475 -9.75 20.40 -12.33
C HIS A 475 -11.00 19.81 -12.97
N SER A 476 -12.12 20.50 -12.84
CA SER A 476 -13.37 20.08 -13.46
C SER A 476 -13.29 20.22 -14.98
N THR A 477 -13.47 19.12 -15.70
CA THR A 477 -13.73 19.16 -17.14
C THR A 477 -15.14 19.70 -17.43
N ALA A 478 -15.43 20.02 -18.69
CA ALA A 478 -16.77 20.43 -19.10
C ALA A 478 -17.80 19.32 -18.85
N GLU A 479 -17.41 18.07 -19.14
CA GLU A 479 -18.21 16.86 -18.90
C GLU A 479 -18.47 16.66 -17.41
N PHE A 480 -17.43 16.81 -16.57
CA PHE A 480 -17.58 16.71 -15.12
C PHE A 480 -18.48 17.82 -14.56
N THR A 481 -18.34 19.05 -15.07
CA THR A 481 -19.20 20.17 -14.65
C THR A 481 -20.66 19.90 -15.01
N ALA A 482 -20.94 19.46 -16.24
CA ALA A 482 -22.29 19.11 -16.67
C ALA A 482 -22.88 17.93 -15.87
N LEU A 483 -22.06 16.94 -15.49
CA LEU A 483 -22.44 15.85 -14.60
C LEU A 483 -22.85 16.36 -13.22
N MET A 484 -22.08 17.28 -12.63
CA MET A 484 -22.39 17.86 -11.32
C MET A 484 -23.61 18.79 -11.35
N ASP A 485 -23.81 19.52 -12.44
CA ASP A 485 -24.99 20.38 -12.61
C ASP A 485 -26.27 19.56 -12.72
N ALA A 486 -26.22 18.42 -13.43
CA ALA A 486 -27.34 17.47 -13.50
C ALA A 486 -27.71 16.90 -12.11
N LEU A 487 -26.73 16.66 -11.24
CA LEU A 487 -26.95 16.25 -9.85
C LEU A 487 -27.59 17.36 -9.00
N ARG A 488 -27.15 18.62 -9.18
CA ARG A 488 -27.63 19.77 -8.38
C ARG A 488 -29.01 20.27 -8.81
N GLY A 489 -29.37 20.11 -10.09
CA GLY A 489 -30.66 20.52 -10.64
C GLY A 489 -31.86 19.91 -9.91
N GLU A 490 -31.71 18.74 -9.28
CA GLU A 490 -32.74 18.14 -8.42
C GLU A 490 -32.78 18.71 -7.00
N ALA A 491 -31.64 19.09 -6.41
CA ALA A 491 -31.58 19.63 -5.06
C ALA A 491 -32.36 20.97 -4.92
N GLY A 492 -32.55 21.69 -6.03
CA GLY A 492 -33.37 22.91 -6.09
C GLY A 492 -34.85 22.70 -6.46
N GLY A 493 -35.25 21.48 -6.84
CA GLY A 493 -36.60 21.17 -7.35
C GLY A 493 -37.60 20.70 -6.28
N VAL A 494 -37.17 20.54 -5.03
CA VAL A 494 -38.05 20.23 -3.89
C VAL A 494 -38.14 21.47 -2.99
N ARG A 495 -39.04 22.39 -3.35
CA ARG A 495 -39.58 23.40 -2.44
C ARG A 495 -41.09 23.47 -2.60
#